data_AF-A0A415ITD9-F1
#
_entry.id   AF-A0A415ITD9-F1
#
_cell.length_a   1.000
_cell.length_b   1.000
_cell.length_c   1.000
_cell.angle_alpha   90.00
_cell.angle_beta   90.00
_cell.angle_gamma   90.00
#
_symmetry.space_group_name_H-M   'P 1'
#
loop_
_entity.id
_entity.type
_entity.pdbx_description
1 polymer ?
#
loop_
_entity_poly.entity_id
_entity_poly.type
_entity_poly.pdbx_seq_one_letter_code
_entity_poly.pdbx_strand_id
1 'polypeptide(L)' 'MEEGVEFEVLVLQQYCEQWLPAKEVTDYTVFKTSQQIQDELSEMVDISINDITFNLLKIGFKIAINPEGKPAWMMQRR' A
#
# COMPACT_ATOMS: atom_id res chain seq x y z
N MET A 1 -12.58 -25.15 1.11
CA MET A 1 -12.05 -24.50 2.32
C MET A 1 -12.10 -23.02 2.01
N GLU A 2 -12.96 -22.25 2.68
CA GLU A 2 -12.83 -20.80 2.63
C GLU A 2 -11.54 -20.48 3.38
N GLU A 3 -10.49 -20.10 2.64
CA GLU A 3 -9.32 -19.47 3.25
C GLU A 3 -9.83 -18.18 3.88
N GLY A 4 -9.97 -18.18 5.21
CA GLY A 4 -10.31 -16.99 5.96
C GLY A 4 -9.30 -15.91 5.63
N VAL A 5 -9.77 -14.69 5.36
CA VAL A 5 -8.87 -13.56 5.13
C VAL A 5 -8.07 -13.32 6.40
N GLU A 6 -6.75 -13.37 6.31
CA GLU A 6 -5.83 -13.12 7.43
C GLU A 6 -6.04 -11.71 8.00
N PHE A 7 -5.90 -11.55 9.32
CA PHE A 7 -6.19 -10.29 10.02
C PHE A 7 -5.33 -9.14 9.51
N GLU A 8 -4.06 -9.43 9.23
CA GLU A 8 -3.07 -8.59 8.57
C GLU A 8 -3.60 -7.98 7.27
N VAL A 9 -4.25 -8.81 6.45
CA VAL A 9 -4.80 -8.41 5.16
C VAL A 9 -6.03 -7.52 5.35
N LEU A 10 -6.86 -7.77 6.36
CA LEU A 10 -8.02 -6.91 6.67
C LEU A 10 -7.57 -5.51 7.13
N VAL A 11 -6.56 -5.43 8.00
CA VAL A 11 -5.99 -4.15 8.46
C VAL A 11 -5.39 -3.39 7.27
N LEU A 12 -4.62 -4.06 6.41
CA LEU A 12 -4.07 -3.45 5.21
C LEU A 12 -5.16 -2.96 4.24
N GLN A 13 -6.25 -3.71 4.07
CA GLN A 13 -7.38 -3.30 3.24
C GLN A 13 -8.02 -2.00 3.76
N GLN A 14 -8.29 -1.91 5.07
CA GLN A 14 -8.82 -0.69 5.68
C GLN A 14 -7.87 0.51 5.56
N TYR A 15 -6.55 0.26 5.67
CA TYR A 15 -5.56 1.29 5.37
C TYR A 15 -5.66 1.76 3.92
N CYS A 16 -5.73 0.82 2.97
CA CYS A 16 -5.86 1.12 1.54
C CYS A 16 -7.17 1.84 1.20
N GLU A 17 -8.25 1.66 1.96
CA GLU A 17 -9.51 2.38 1.74
C GLU A 17 -9.37 3.91 1.88
N GLN A 18 -8.37 4.39 2.64
CA GLN A 18 -8.06 5.82 2.76
C GLN A 18 -7.41 6.40 1.50
N TRP A 19 -7.05 5.54 0.55
CA TRP A 19 -6.29 5.90 -0.64
C TRP A 19 -7.02 5.47 -1.93
N LEU A 20 -6.82 6.24 -2.99
CA LEU A 20 -7.13 5.87 -4.36
C LEU A 20 -5.86 5.41 -5.06
N PRO A 21 -5.90 4.33 -5.85
CA PRO A 21 -4.83 3.99 -6.78
C PRO A 21 -4.66 5.11 -7.80
N ALA A 22 -3.50 5.77 -7.80
CA ALA A 22 -3.22 6.79 -8.80
C ALA A 22 -2.83 6.13 -10.13
N LYS A 23 -3.46 6.56 -11.22
CA LYS A 23 -3.17 6.06 -12.58
C LYS A 23 -1.95 6.72 -13.21
N GLU A 24 -1.69 7.97 -12.84
CA GLU A 24 -0.62 8.81 -13.37
C GLU A 24 0.00 9.63 -12.23
N VAL A 25 1.22 10.11 -12.43
CA VAL A 25 1.88 11.03 -11.50
C VAL A 25 1.29 12.42 -11.70
N THR A 26 0.79 13.00 -10.62
CA THR A 26 0.17 14.33 -10.55
C THR A 26 0.74 15.07 -9.36
N ASP A 27 0.49 16.38 -9.25
CA ASP A 27 0.90 17.18 -8.10
C ASP A 27 0.26 16.70 -6.77
N TYR A 28 -0.84 15.94 -6.86
CA TYR A 28 -1.53 15.35 -5.71
C TYR A 28 -1.11 13.90 -5.42
N THR A 29 -0.19 13.34 -6.20
CA THR A 29 0.29 11.97 -6.00
C THR A 29 1.20 11.90 -4.79
N VAL A 30 0.81 11.07 -3.82
CA VAL A 30 1.61 10.69 -2.67
C VAL A 30 2.36 9.41 -2.99
N PHE A 31 3.66 9.39 -2.70
CA PHE A 31 4.49 8.21 -2.83
C PHE A 31 4.71 7.58 -1.47
N LYS A 32 4.42 6.27 -1.34
CA LYS A 32 4.77 5.48 -0.16
C LYS A 32 5.48 4.21 -0.55
N THR A 33 6.57 3.86 0.12
CA THR A 33 7.18 2.54 -0.01
C THR A 33 6.43 1.52 0.83
N SER A 34 6.58 0.23 0.51
CA SER A 34 6.03 -0.83 1.37
C SER A 34 6.61 -0.80 2.79
N GLN A 35 7.87 -0.35 2.96
CA GLN A 35 8.48 -0.15 4.28
C GLN A 35 7.75 0.95 5.06
N GLN A 36 7.47 2.10 4.43
CA GLN A 36 6.75 3.18 5.10
C GLN A 36 5.34 2.75 5.52
N ILE A 37 4.66 1.96 4.68
CA ILE A 37 3.34 1.39 5.02
C ILE A 37 3.46 0.42 6.19
N GLN A 38 4.48 -0.44 6.20
CA GLN A 38 4.75 -1.35 7.32
C GLN A 38 4.97 -0.57 8.61
N ASP A 39 5.82 0.46 8.58
CA ASP A 39 6.14 1.29 9.75
C ASP A 39 4.87 1.97 10.30
N GLU A 40 4.00 2.48 9.42
CA GLU A 40 2.71 3.10 9.79
C GLU A 40 1.70 2.12 10.38
N LEU A 41 1.76 0.84 10.01
CA LEU A 41 0.86 -0.20 10.50
C LEU A 41 1.42 -0.97 11.71
N SER A 42 2.67 -0.72 12.08
CA SER A 42 3.42 -1.52 13.07
C SER A 42 2.79 -1.56 14.47
N GLU A 43 2.03 -0.53 14.86
CA GLU A 43 1.29 -0.52 16.13
C GLU A 43 0.00 -1.36 16.11
N MET A 44 -0.48 -1.73 14.91
CA MET A 44 -1.73 -2.45 14.72
C MET A 44 -1.51 -3.90 14.30
N VAL A 45 -0.50 -4.16 13.47
CA VAL A 45 -0.24 -5.49 12.92
C VAL A 45 1.20 -5.70 12.46
N ASP A 46 1.70 -6.92 12.61
CA ASP A 46 2.99 -7.35 12.06
C ASP A 46 2.78 -7.97 10.68
N ILE A 47 2.82 -7.14 9.64
CA ILE A 47 2.66 -7.55 8.24
C ILE A 47 3.98 -7.39 7.49
N SER A 48 4.33 -8.37 6.65
CA SER A 48 5.59 -8.31 5.89
C SER A 48 5.50 -7.33 4.70
N ILE A 49 6.65 -6.77 4.32
CA ILE A 49 6.79 -5.95 3.11
C ILE A 49 6.33 -6.69 1.84
N ASN A 50 6.55 -8.01 1.77
CA ASN A 50 6.15 -8.81 0.64
C ASN A 50 4.63 -8.95 0.58
N ASP A 51 3.97 -9.14 1.71
CA ASP A 51 2.51 -9.26 1.79
C ASP A 51 1.83 -7.92 1.48
N ILE A 52 2.38 -6.81 1.99
CA ILE A 52 1.98 -5.46 1.59
C ILE A 52 2.05 -5.34 0.07
N THR A 53 3.23 -5.64 -0.51
CA THR A 53 3.48 -5.49 -1.94
C THR A 53 2.54 -6.33 -2.80
N PHE A 54 2.34 -7.58 -2.43
CA PHE A 54 1.43 -8.50 -3.12
C PHE A 54 -0.01 -7.99 -3.08
N ASN A 55 -0.49 -7.55 -1.91
CA ASN A 55 -1.86 -7.07 -1.75
C ASN A 55 -2.10 -5.74 -2.48
N LEU A 56 -1.17 -4.79 -2.44
CA LEU A 56 -1.29 -3.52 -3.20
C LEU A 56 -1.36 -3.76 -4.71
N LEU A 57 -0.56 -4.70 -5.24
CA LEU A 57 -0.67 -5.14 -6.64
C LEU A 57 -2.04 -5.75 -6.95
N LYS A 58 -2.54 -6.63 -6.07
CA LYS A 58 -3.85 -7.29 -6.21
C LYS A 58 -5.00 -6.28 -6.21
N ILE A 59 -4.91 -5.22 -5.42
CA ILE A 59 -5.91 -4.13 -5.34
C ILE A 59 -5.80 -3.16 -6.53
N GLY A 60 -4.67 -3.16 -7.26
CA GLY A 60 -4.48 -2.38 -8.47
C GLY A 60 -3.65 -1.10 -8.30
N PHE A 61 -3.00 -0.92 -7.15
CA PHE A 61 -2.00 0.14 -6.98
C PHE A 61 -0.81 -0.07 -7.93
N LYS A 62 -0.20 1.03 -8.34
CA LYS A 62 0.91 1.06 -9.29
C LYS A 62 2.17 1.59 -8.61
N ILE A 63 3.30 1.07 -9.05
CA ILE A 63 4.63 1.49 -8.60
C ILE A 63 5.20 2.48 -9.61
N ALA A 64 5.85 3.53 -9.13
CA ALA A 64 6.69 4.42 -9.92
C ALA A 64 7.95 4.79 -9.14
N ILE A 65 8.88 5.48 -9.80
CA ILE A 65 10.06 6.04 -9.14
C ILE A 65 9.65 7.35 -8.46
N ASN A 66 9.83 7.43 -7.14
CA ASN A 66 9.55 8.63 -6.36
C ASN A 66 10.63 9.71 -6.60
N PRO A 67 10.44 10.95 -6.11
CA PRO A 67 11.43 12.02 -6.27
C PRO A 67 12.81 11.74 -5.67
N GLU A 68 12.92 10.78 -4.73
CA GLU A 68 14.19 10.33 -4.15
C GLU A 68 14.89 9.23 -4.97
N GLY A 69 14.31 8.82 -6.11
CA GLY A 69 14.86 7.78 -6.97
C GLY A 69 14.55 6.34 -6.52
N LYS A 70 13.59 6.14 -5.62
CA LYS A 70 13.20 4.82 -5.08
C LYS A 70 11.85 4.35 -5.62
N PRO A 71 11.65 3.04 -5.83
CA PRO A 71 10.33 2.49 -6.13
C PRO A 71 9.35 2.75 -4.99
N ALA A 72 8.17 3.29 -5.30
CA ALA A 72 7.11 3.57 -4.35
C ALA A 72 5.73 3.44 -5.00
N TRP A 73 4.73 3.15 -4.17
CA TRP A 73 3.31 3.13 -4.54
C TRP A 73 2.82 4.54 -4.83
N MET A 74 2.16 4.71 -5.97
CA MET A 74 1.45 5.93 -6.30
C MET A 74 0.06 5.90 -5.67
N MET A 75 -0.17 6.82 -4.74
CA MET A 75 -1.41 6.92 -3.98
C MET A 75 -1.99 8.33 -4.12
N GLN A 76 -3.30 8.46 -4.02
CA GLN A 76 -3.99 9.74 -3.87
C GLN A 76 -4.89 9.63 -2.64
N ARG A 77 -4.95 10.67 -1.80
CA ARG A 77 -5.93 10.66 -0.70
C ARG A 77 -7.33 10.69 -1.30
N ARG A 78 -8.23 9.88 -0.73
CA ARG A 78 -9.67 9.99 -1.02
C ARG A 78 -10.24 11.33 -0.59
#